data_AF-A0A7W1F8F1-F1
#
_entry.id   AF-A0A7W1F8F1-F1
#
_cell.length_a   1.000
_cell.length_b   1.000
_cell.length_c   1.000
_cell.angle_alpha   90.00
_cell.angle_beta   90.00
_cell.angle_gamma   90.00
#
_symmetry.space_group_name_H-M   'P 1'
#
loop_
_entity.id
_entity.type
_entity.pdbx_description
1 polymer ?
#
loop_
_entity_poly.entity_id
_entity_poly.type
_entity_poly.pdbx_seq_one_letter_code
_entity_poly.pdbx_strand_id
1 'polypeptide(L)'
;MSLAIRAPLAWLGPGRRTPDVQIDCEHGEVTAAGGAHAVADGIELLEVSGFLMAAAADRHVHIGLADPMAVLLRGVTAVRDLAWPAERIFPL
;
A
#
# COMPACT_ATOMS: atom_id res chain seq x y z
N MET A 1 -16.10 2.80 0.71
CA MET A 1 -15.29 4.02 0.71
C MET A 1 -14.52 4.04 -0.59
N SER A 2 -14.52 5.17 -1.28
CA SER A 2 -13.82 5.35 -2.55
C SER A 2 -12.80 6.47 -2.40
N LEU A 3 -11.57 6.20 -2.82
CA LEU A 3 -10.41 7.07 -2.63
C LEU A 3 -9.64 7.16 -3.94
N ALA A 4 -9.29 8.36 -4.37
CA ALA A 4 -8.30 8.61 -5.41
C ALA A 4 -7.02 9.15 -4.75
N ILE A 5 -5.86 8.62 -5.14
CA ILE A 5 -4.56 9.07 -4.66
C ILE A 5 -3.77 9.60 -5.84
N ARG A 6 -3.30 10.85 -5.76
CA ARG A 6 -2.45 11.46 -6.80
C ARG A 6 -1.03 11.67 -6.31
N ALA A 7 -0.07 11.37 -7.17
CA ALA A 7 1.35 11.58 -6.88
C ALA A 7 2.15 12.03 -8.13
N PRO A 8 3.21 12.84 -7.94
CA PRO A 8 4.13 13.20 -9.01
C PRO A 8 4.79 12.00 -9.71
N LEU A 9 4.96 10.88 -8.99
CA LEU A 9 5.65 9.71 -9.47
C LEU A 9 5.09 8.44 -8.81
N ALA A 10 5.00 7.34 -9.55
CA ALA A 10 4.80 6.02 -8.98
C ALA A 10 5.74 4.97 -9.57
N TRP A 11 6.03 3.96 -8.75
CA TRP A 11 6.61 2.69 -9.17
C TRP A 11 5.53 1.60 -9.09
N LEU A 12 4.91 1.29 -10.23
CA LEU A 12 3.76 0.37 -10.33
C LEU A 12 4.14 -1.08 -10.68
N GLY A 13 5.42 -1.41 -10.63
CA GLY A 13 5.92 -2.73 -11.00
C GLY A 13 7.32 -2.69 -11.63
N PRO A 14 7.92 -3.85 -11.87
CA PRO A 14 9.32 -3.95 -12.29
C PRO A 14 9.63 -3.09 -13.53
N GLY A 15 10.72 -2.31 -13.44
CA GLY A 15 11.31 -1.64 -14.60
C GLY A 15 10.61 -0.38 -15.11
N ARG A 16 9.51 0.08 -14.50
CA ARG A 16 8.81 1.30 -14.97
C ARG A 16 8.45 2.26 -13.84
N ARG A 17 8.87 3.52 -14.04
CA ARG A 17 8.39 4.68 -13.28
C ARG A 17 7.31 5.38 -14.10
N THR A 18 6.21 5.77 -13.45
CA THR A 18 5.07 6.45 -14.07
C THR A 18 4.97 7.86 -13.46
N PRO A 19 5.20 8.93 -14.23
CA PRO A 19 4.98 10.30 -13.75
C PRO A 19 3.48 10.62 -13.73
N ASP A 20 3.10 11.64 -12.93
CA ASP A 20 1.75 12.22 -12.87
C ASP A 20 0.64 11.15 -12.77
N VAL A 21 0.69 10.39 -11.67
CA VAL A 21 -0.08 9.16 -11.49
C VAL A 21 -1.30 9.40 -10.61
N GLN A 22 -2.38 8.69 -10.92
CA GLN A 22 -3.54 8.52 -10.06
C GLN A 22 -3.79 7.02 -9.82
N ILE A 23 -4.09 6.68 -8.57
CA ILE A 23 -4.53 5.35 -8.13
C ILE A 23 -5.96 5.51 -7.60
N ASP A 24 -6.88 4.74 -8.16
CA ASP A 24 -8.27 4.71 -7.71
C ASP A 24 -8.51 3.44 -6.90
N CYS A 25 -9.11 3.63 -5.73
CA CYS A 25 -9.40 2.57 -4.78
C CYS A 25 -10.88 2.55 -4.45
N GLU A 26 -11.47 1.36 -4.44
CA GLU A 26 -12.83 1.12 -3.97
C GLU A 26 -12.82 -0.04 -2.97
N HIS A 27 -13.42 0.17 -1.80
CA HIS A 27 -13.54 -0.87 -0.77
C HIS A 27 -12.21 -1.52 -0.35
N GLY A 28 -11.10 -0.76 -0.43
CA GLY A 28 -9.76 -1.24 -0.09
C GLY A 28 -9.02 -1.93 -1.24
N GLU A 29 -9.63 -2.04 -2.41
CA GLU A 29 -9.04 -2.64 -3.61
C GLU A 29 -8.66 -1.56 -4.62
N VAL A 30 -7.54 -1.74 -5.33
CA VAL A 30 -7.16 -0.87 -6.44
C VAL A 30 -7.98 -1.23 -7.68
N THR A 31 -8.79 -0.30 -8.17
CA THR A 31 -9.64 -0.50 -9.36
C THR A 31 -9.00 0.05 -10.63
N ALA A 32 -8.14 1.08 -10.51
CA ALA A 32 -7.36 1.62 -11.62
C ALA A 32 -6.02 2.22 -11.15
N ALA A 33 -5.03 2.21 -12.04
CA ALA A 33 -3.73 2.84 -11.82
C ALA A 33 -3.13 3.33 -13.13
N GLY A 34 -2.84 4.62 -13.24
CA GLY A 34 -2.38 5.21 -14.49
C GLY A 34 -2.17 6.72 -14.41
N GLY A 35 -2.21 7.39 -15.56
CA GLY A 35 -2.11 8.85 -15.60
C GLY A 35 -3.27 9.53 -14.87
N ALA A 36 -3.00 10.70 -14.30
CA ALA A 36 -4.02 11.51 -13.65
C ALA A 36 -5.20 11.83 -14.58
N HIS A 37 -6.41 11.77 -14.04
CA HIS A 37 -7.65 12.04 -14.77
C HIS A 37 -8.68 12.70 -13.85
N ALA A 38 -9.82 13.12 -14.40
CA ALA A 38 -10.86 13.76 -13.61
C ALA A 38 -11.39 12.81 -12.52
N VAL A 39 -11.44 13.29 -11.27
CA VAL A 39 -12.00 12.54 -10.14
C VAL A 39 -13.49 12.84 -10.06
N ALA A 40 -14.31 11.79 -9.94
CA ALA A 40 -15.77 11.94 -9.86
C ALA A 40 -16.20 12.54 -8.51
N ASP A 41 -17.38 13.17 -8.50
CA ASP A 41 -17.96 13.75 -7.29
C ASP A 41 -18.15 12.69 -6.20
N GLY A 42 -17.84 13.06 -4.96
CA GLY A 42 -17.97 12.18 -3.78
C GLY A 42 -16.82 11.19 -3.57
N ILE A 43 -15.81 11.16 -4.46
CA ILE A 43 -14.57 10.44 -4.21
C ILE A 43 -13.62 11.33 -3.40
N GLU A 44 -13.07 10.79 -2.31
CA GLU A 44 -12.03 11.47 -1.56
C GLU A 44 -10.75 11.53 -2.40
N LEU A 45 -10.16 12.72 -2.54
CA LEU A 45 -8.88 12.89 -3.21
C LEU A 45 -7.77 13.15 -2.20
N LEU A 46 -6.77 12.27 -2.18
CA LEU A 46 -5.54 12.44 -1.42
C LEU A 46 -4.39 12.79 -2.36
N GLU A 47 -3.85 14.00 -2.23
CA GLU A 47 -2.65 14.43 -2.96
C GLU A 47 -1.40 14.21 -2.11
N VAL A 48 -0.41 13.50 -2.66
CA VAL A 48 0.88 13.28 -2.00
C VAL A 48 2.00 13.92 -2.80
N SER A 49 2.98 14.53 -2.12
CA SER A 49 4.10 15.23 -2.77
C SER A 49 5.29 14.33 -3.12
N GLY A 50 5.27 13.07 -2.69
CA GLY A 50 6.36 12.12 -2.86
C GLY A 50 6.20 11.21 -4.07
N PHE A 51 6.63 9.95 -3.91
CA PHE A 51 6.37 8.90 -4.89
C PHE A 51 5.52 7.80 -4.26
N LEU A 52 4.67 7.17 -5.07
CA LEU A 52 3.91 5.98 -4.67
C LEU A 52 4.64 4.72 -5.10
N MET A 53 4.50 3.67 -4.30
CA MET A 53 4.89 2.31 -4.66
C MET A 53 3.96 1.33 -3.97
N ALA A 54 3.92 0.09 -4.47
CA ALA A 54 3.36 -0.99 -3.67
C ALA A 54 4.08 -1.04 -2.32
N ALA A 55 3.32 -1.21 -1.24
CA ALA A 55 3.89 -1.38 0.08
C ALA A 55 4.83 -2.60 0.13
N ALA A 56 5.80 -2.57 1.05
CA ALA A 56 6.77 -3.62 1.17
C ALA A 56 6.12 -4.92 1.67
N ALA A 57 6.61 -6.05 1.16
CA ALA A 57 6.27 -7.38 1.64
C ALA A 57 7.53 -8.08 2.15
N ASP A 58 7.55 -8.44 3.43
CA ASP A 58 8.68 -9.16 4.03
C ASP A 58 8.39 -10.67 4.06
N ARG A 59 9.26 -11.45 3.42
CA ARG A 59 9.06 -12.90 3.26
C ARG A 59 9.67 -13.73 4.38
N HIS A 60 10.36 -13.11 5.34
CA HIS A 60 11.03 -13.81 6.42
C HIS A 60 11.06 -12.94 7.67
N VAL A 61 10.01 -13.03 8.48
CA VAL A 61 9.95 -12.36 9.78
C VAL A 61 9.82 -13.34 10.94
N HIS A 62 10.08 -12.81 12.13
CA HIS A 62 9.70 -13.38 13.41
C HIS A 62 8.87 -12.32 14.16
N ILE A 63 7.62 -12.12 13.73
CA ILE A 63 6.77 -10.98 14.11
C ILE A 63 6.53 -10.91 15.61
N GLY A 64 6.54 -12.04 16.32
CA GLY A 64 6.44 -12.09 17.78
C GLY A 64 7.60 -11.44 18.55
N LEU A 65 8.65 -10.98 17.86
CA LEU A 65 9.78 -10.21 18.42
C LEU A 65 9.69 -8.71 18.11
N ALA A 66 8.64 -8.26 17.44
CA ALA A 66 8.42 -6.87 17.04
C ALA A 66 7.00 -6.40 17.40
N ASP A 67 6.77 -5.09 17.35
CA ASP A 67 5.43 -4.49 17.38
C ASP A 67 4.84 -4.50 15.95
N PRO A 68 3.78 -5.27 15.67
CA PRO A 68 3.15 -5.34 14.35
C PRO A 68 2.66 -3.97 13.85
N MET A 69 2.16 -3.11 14.74
CA MET A 69 1.68 -1.79 14.36
C MET A 69 2.84 -0.91 13.88
N ALA A 70 3.98 -0.96 14.56
CA ALA A 70 5.18 -0.25 14.13
C ALA A 70 5.73 -0.78 12.79
N VAL A 71 5.57 -2.07 12.50
CA VAL A 71 5.94 -2.66 11.18
C VAL A 71 5.02 -2.10 10.08
N LEU A 72 3.72 -2.08 10.32
CA LEU A 72 2.73 -1.54 9.39
C LEU A 72 2.95 -0.04 9.11
N LEU A 73 3.11 0.76 10.16
CA LEU A 73 3.33 2.20 10.06
C LEU A 73 4.63 2.58 9.33
N ARG A 74 5.57 1.63 9.20
CA ARG A 74 6.80 1.78 8.41
C ARG A 74 6.67 1.30 6.96
N GLY A 75 5.46 0.92 6.53
CA GLY A 75 5.16 0.61 5.14
C GLY A 75 5.31 -0.86 4.74
N VAL A 76 5.41 -1.78 5.72
CA VAL A 76 5.35 -3.23 5.46
C VAL A 76 3.92 -3.71 5.72
N THR A 77 3.17 -4.02 4.67
CA THR A 77 1.74 -4.38 4.79
C THR A 77 1.48 -5.87 4.64
N ALA A 78 2.48 -6.65 4.24
CA ALA A 78 2.41 -8.09 4.15
C ALA A 78 3.67 -8.73 4.72
N VAL A 79 3.50 -9.75 5.56
CA VAL A 79 4.62 -10.50 6.14
C VAL A 79 4.39 -12.00 6.03
N ARG A 80 5.47 -12.77 5.99
CA ARG A 80 5.45 -14.22 6.21
C ARG A 80 6.31 -14.57 7.41
N ASP A 81 5.64 -14.90 8.51
CA ASP A 81 6.30 -15.42 9.70
C ASP A 81 6.69 -16.89 9.50
N LEU A 82 7.91 -17.25 9.89
CA LEU A 82 8.46 -18.60 9.73
C LEU A 82 8.86 -19.27 11.06
N ALA A 83 8.56 -18.66 12.21
CA ALA A 83 8.97 -19.17 13.52
C ALA A 83 7.81 -19.55 14.45
N TRP A 84 6.65 -18.91 14.32
CA TRP A 84 5.56 -19.05 15.29
C TRP A 84 4.38 -19.85 14.72
N PRO A 85 3.63 -20.56 15.58
CA PRO A 85 2.39 -21.19 15.17
C PRO A 85 1.29 -20.15 14.94
N ALA A 86 0.29 -20.49 14.12
CA ALA A 86 -0.74 -19.56 13.64
C ALA A 86 -1.54 -18.91 14.79
N GLU A 87 -1.80 -19.64 15.87
CA GLU A 87 -2.57 -19.18 17.03
C GLU A 87 -1.85 -18.05 17.79
N ARG A 88 -0.53 -17.97 17.65
CA ARG A 88 0.28 -16.88 18.23
C ARG A 88 0.40 -15.68 17.30
N ILE A 89 0.24 -15.88 16.00
CA ILE A 89 0.44 -14.83 14.98
C ILE A 89 -0.85 -14.04 14.74
N PHE A 90 -1.98 -14.71 14.52
CA PHE A 90 -3.21 -14.04 14.10
C PHE A 90 -3.83 -13.04 15.09
N PRO A 91 -3.62 -13.15 16.43
CA PRO A 91 -4.09 -12.14 17.36
C PRO A 91 -3.23 -10.86 17.45
N LEU A 92 -2.07 -10.83 16.79
CA LEU A 92 -1.10 -9.72 16.86
C LEU A 92 -1.51 -8.52 15.98
#